data_AF-A0A9D1EBT2-F1
#
_entry.id   AF-A0A9D1EBT2-F1
#
_cell.length_a   1.000
_cell.length_b   1.000
_cell.length_c   1.000
_cell.angle_alpha   90.00
_cell.angle_beta   90.00
_cell.angle_gamma   90.00
#
_symmetry.space_group_name_H-M   'P 1'
#
loop_
_entity.id
_entity.type
_entity.pdbx_description
1 polymer ?
#
loop_
_entity_poly.entity_id
_entity_poly.type
_entity_poly.pdbx_seq_one_letter_code
_entity_poly.pdbx_strand_id
1 'polypeptide(L)' 'MQDWRSWETGRKTIYEGTEFDGSFHFEGVITEVHEDHLICEAEGMHLWVDDDTAESFR' A
#
# COMPACT_ATOMS: atom_id res chain seq x y z
N MET A 1 -10.50 6.00 6.09
CA MET A 1 -9.81 4.93 6.84
C MET A 1 -10.05 3.60 6.15
N GLN A 2 -9.07 3.17 5.38
CA GLN A 2 -9.01 1.82 4.81
C GLN A 2 -8.64 0.82 5.91
N ASP A 3 -9.36 -0.30 6.04
CA ASP A 3 -9.04 -1.37 6.99
C ASP A 3 -7.88 -2.22 6.47
N TRP A 4 -6.66 -1.68 6.48
CA TRP A 4 -5.44 -2.38 6.07
C TRP A 4 -5.19 -3.63 6.91
N ARG A 5 -5.62 -3.64 8.18
CA ARG A 5 -5.52 -4.82 9.06
C ARG A 5 -6.27 -6.05 8.55
N SER A 6 -7.23 -5.87 7.64
CA SER A 6 -7.95 -6.97 6.99
C SER A 6 -7.26 -7.46 5.71
N TRP A 7 -6.08 -6.92 5.37
CA TRP A 7 -5.37 -7.27 4.15
C TRP A 7 -4.43 -8.45 4.42
N GLU A 8 -4.42 -9.38 3.48
CA GLU A 8 -3.64 -10.61 3.56
C GLU A 8 -2.46 -10.55 2.58
N THR A 9 -1.41 -11.32 2.86
CA THR A 9 -0.31 -11.49 1.92
C THR A 9 -0.81 -12.05 0.58
N GLY A 10 -0.26 -11.57 -0.52
CA GLY A 10 -0.71 -11.86 -1.88
C GLY A 10 -1.87 -10.98 -2.38
N ARG A 11 -2.44 -10.10 -1.54
CA ARG A 11 -3.42 -9.11 -1.99
C ARG A 11 -2.75 -8.11 -2.94
N LYS A 12 -3.31 -7.98 -4.15
CA LYS A 12 -2.95 -6.89 -5.06
C LYS A 12 -3.55 -5.58 -4.55
N THR A 13 -2.73 -4.55 -4.53
CA THR A 13 -3.11 -3.19 -4.12
C THR A 13 -2.60 -2.22 -5.17
N ILE A 14 -3.22 -1.05 -5.26
CA ILE A 14 -2.70 0.03 -6.09
C ILE A 14 -2.28 1.16 -5.15
N TYR A 15 -1.01 1.53 -5.17
CA TYR A 15 -0.53 2.72 -4.49
C TYR A 15 -0.70 3.91 -5.44
N GLU A 16 -1.69 4.77 -5.17
CA GLU A 16 -1.95 5.98 -5.94
C GLU A 16 -1.73 7.22 -5.07
N GLY A 17 -0.95 8.18 -5.58
CA GLY A 17 -0.68 9.44 -4.91
C GLY A 17 -0.84 10.60 -5.87
N THR A 18 -1.25 11.75 -5.34
CA THR A 18 -1.35 12.99 -6.12
C THR A 18 -0.28 13.97 -5.65
N GLU A 19 0.70 14.24 -6.50
CA GLU A 19 1.69 15.30 -6.27
C GLU A 19 1.39 16.53 -7.14
N PHE A 20 2.16 17.60 -6.90
CA PHE A 20 2.04 18.87 -7.63
C PHE A 20 2.23 18.75 -9.15
N ASP A 21 2.98 17.74 -9.62
CA ASP A 21 3.28 17.51 -11.05
C ASP A 21 2.39 16.44 -11.70
N GLY A 22 1.53 15.76 -10.93
CA GLY A 22 0.63 14.75 -11.45
C GLY A 22 0.25 13.67 -10.44
N SER A 23 -0.70 12.83 -10.84
CA SER A 23 -1.03 11.60 -10.12
C SER A 23 -0.11 10.47 -10.57
N PHE A 24 0.53 9.79 -9.63
CA PHE A 24 1.23 8.53 -9.89
C PHE A 24 0.38 7.37 -9.39
N HIS A 25 0.46 6.22 -10.06
CA HIS A 25 -0.09 4.96 -9.56
C HIS A 25 0.89 3.84 -9.82
N PHE A 26 1.10 2.99 -8.82
CA PHE A 26 1.93 1.80 -8.91
C PHE A 26 1.11 0.60 -8.45
N GLU A 27 1.17 -0.50 -9.20
CA GLU A 27 0.59 -1.77 -8.77
C GLU A 27 1.56 -2.43 -7.77
N GLY A 28 1.04 -2.75 -6.60
CA GLY A 28 1.78 -3.43 -5.55
C GLY A 28 1.09 -4.69 -5.05
N VAL A 29 1.81 -5.53 -4.32
CA VAL A 29 1.28 -6.72 -3.67
C VAL A 29 1.71 -6.74 -2.21
N ILE A 30 0.80 -7.05 -1.29
CA ILE A 30 1.16 -7.23 0.11
C ILE A 30 2.04 -8.48 0.21
N THR A 31 3.30 -8.32 0.59
CA THR A 31 4.24 -9.43 0.76
C THR A 31 4.34 -9.85 2.21
N GLU A 32 4.21 -8.90 3.14
CA GLU A 32 4.30 -9.15 4.59
C GLU A 32 3.18 -8.43 5.35
N VAL A 33 2.68 -9.08 6.40
CA VAL A 33 1.64 -8.59 7.29
C VAL A 33 2.18 -8.66 8.72
N HIS A 34 2.25 -7.52 9.40
CA HIS A 34 2.61 -7.40 10.81
C HIS A 34 1.43 -6.81 11.61
N GLU A 35 1.45 -6.95 12.95
CA GLU A 35 0.38 -6.41 13.81
C GLU A 35 0.27 -4.88 13.74
N ASP A 36 1.40 -4.20 13.50
CA ASP A 36 1.52 -2.75 13.47
C ASP A 36 1.47 -2.16 12.06
N HIS A 37 1.78 -2.96 11.03
CA HIS A 37 1.84 -2.50 9.64
C HIS A 37 1.87 -3.63 8.61
N LEU A 38 1.75 -3.29 7.33
CA LEU A 38 2.00 -4.20 6.21
C LEU A 38 3.17 -3.70 5.37
N ILE A 39 3.75 -4.63 4.62
CA ILE A 39 4.71 -4.33 3.56
C ILE A 39 4.06 -4.66 2.22
N CYS A 40 4.01 -3.65 1.35
CA CYS A 40 3.56 -3.77 -0.03
C CYS A 40 4.75 -3.67 -0.98
N GLU A 41 5.01 -4.69 -1.79
CA GLU A 41 6.01 -4.63 -2.85
C GLU A 41 5.38 -4.09 -4.13
N ALA A 42 5.81 -2.91 -4.59
CA ALA A 42 5.35 -2.27 -5.82
C ALA A 42 6.55 -1.93 -6.71
N GLU A 43 6.61 -2.50 -7.92
CA GLU A 43 7.72 -2.32 -8.88
C GLU A 43 9.13 -2.46 -8.26
N GLY A 44 9.30 -3.40 -7.31
CA GLY A 44 10.56 -3.63 -6.61
C GLY A 44 10.86 -2.66 -5.46
N MET A 45 9.91 -1.82 -5.08
CA MET A 45 9.95 -0.97 -3.89
C MET A 45 9.11 -1.59 -2.77
N HIS A 46 9.61 -1.59 -1.55
CA HIS A 46 8.85 -1.98 -0.36
C HIS A 46 8.22 -0.73 0.26
N LEU A 47 6.90 -0.63 0.16
CA LEU A 47 6.10 0.44 0.73
C LEU A 47 5.52 0.00 2.07
N TRP A 48 5.57 0.91 3.03
CA TRP A 48 5.00 0.72 4.35
C TRP A 48 3.51 1.08 4.30
N VAL A 49 2.65 0.20 4.79
CA VAL A 49 1.21 0.44 4.90
C VAL A 49 0.79 0.40 6.36
N ASP A 50 0.27 1.51 6.83
CA ASP A 50 -0.25 1.73 8.19
C ASP A 50 -1.53 2.58 8.11
N ASP A 51 -2.06 3.02 9.25
CA ASP A 51 -3.33 3.78 9.29
C ASP A 51 -3.25 5.12 8.52
N ASP A 52 -2.09 5.77 8.52
CA ASP A 52 -1.85 7.05 7.84
C ASP A 52 -1.69 6.85 6.33
N THR A 53 -0.95 5.82 5.92
CA THR A 53 -0.62 5.58 4.52
C THR A 53 -1.66 4.75 3.78
N ALA A 54 -2.46 3.93 4.48
CA ALA A 54 -3.46 3.03 3.87
C ALA A 54 -4.51 3.76 3.02
N GLU A 55 -4.76 5.05 3.26
CA GLU A 55 -5.65 5.86 2.44
C GLU A 55 -5.10 6.15 1.04
N SER A 56 -3.78 6.06 0.87
CA SER A 56 -3.09 6.19 -0.43
C SER A 56 -3.07 4.87 -1.22
N PHE A 57 -3.57 3.78 -0.63
CA PHE A 57 -3.65 2.47 -1.27
C PHE A 57 -5.11 2.14 -1.62
N ARG A 58 -5.32 1.36 -2.69
CA ARG A 58 -6.63 0.88 -3.16
C ARG A 58 -6.70 -0.63 -3.29
#